data_AF-A0A4V1L5S3-F1
#
_entry.id   AF-A0A4V1L5S3-F1
#
_cell.length_a   1.000
_cell.length_b   1.000
_cell.length_c   1.000
_cell.angle_alpha   90.00
_cell.angle_beta   90.00
_cell.angle_gamma   90.00
#
_symmetry.space_group_name_H-M   'P 1'
#
loop_
_entity.id
_entity.type
_entity.pdbx_description
1 polymer ?
#
loop_
_entity_poly.entity_id
_entity_poly.type
_entity_poly.pdbx_seq_one_letter_code
_entity_poly.pdbx_strand_id
1 'polypeptide(L)'
;MRGTQSFVHTLSTCWNHASYTALEVLWRWAVGIPTLAAIYRWIVPAIVSAHVDWAALRNMTILDPVASAATLGTALSVILPPVLEVARWLAPALLILWILISSIGRTVVLRHADPTLHRRPATLIVLQTIRLAALLASFFLWFRILETAAAATITNPIAANQEPNLVGYCAAAIVTTLVLFVLWAVLTYTLSVAPLLAMLRNLGPLESLRAAFRLGPLKSKLVEINLVMGIVKIALIVLAMVFSACPLPFEAVATPQFLTLWCTGVTVVYLIASDFFHVARLVAYLQLWRAYESKP
;
A
#
# COMPACT_ATOMS: atom_id res chain seq x y z
N MET A 1 -4.50 27.60 -13.99
CA MET A 1 -3.58 27.05 -12.96
C MET A 1 -3.12 25.65 -13.36
N ARG A 2 -1.81 25.42 -13.50
CA ARG A 2 -1.24 24.07 -13.72
C ARG A 2 -1.29 23.27 -12.41
N GLY A 3 -1.68 21.99 -12.45
CA GLY A 3 -1.92 21.19 -11.22
C GLY A 3 -0.65 20.99 -10.41
N THR A 4 0.46 20.71 -11.10
CA THR A 4 1.82 20.61 -10.58
C THR A 4 2.33 21.86 -9.86
N GLN A 5 2.17 23.06 -10.43
CA GLN A 5 2.60 24.30 -9.77
C GLN A 5 1.83 24.58 -8.48
N SER A 6 0.53 24.29 -8.47
CA SER A 6 -0.28 24.36 -7.26
C SER A 6 0.19 23.36 -6.21
N PHE A 7 0.58 22.15 -6.63
CA PHE A 7 1.03 21.10 -5.72
C PHE A 7 2.33 21.46 -4.98
N VAL A 8 3.30 22.09 -5.65
CA VAL A 8 4.53 22.55 -5.00
C VAL A 8 4.24 23.61 -3.92
N HIS A 9 3.33 24.53 -4.20
CA HIS A 9 2.87 25.51 -3.21
C HIS A 9 2.18 24.82 -2.02
N THR A 10 1.34 23.81 -2.29
CA THR A 10 0.70 23.01 -1.23
C THR A 10 1.73 22.27 -0.38
N LEU A 11 2.80 21.72 -0.96
CA LEU A 11 3.88 21.07 -0.22
C LEU A 11 4.56 22.03 0.75
N SER A 12 4.91 23.24 0.29
CA SER A 12 5.46 24.30 1.15
C SER A 12 4.50 24.67 2.28
N THR A 13 3.20 24.78 1.97
CA THR A 13 2.17 25.06 2.98
C THR A 13 2.07 23.94 4.03
N CYS A 14 2.12 22.68 3.61
CA CYS A 14 2.08 21.52 4.50
C CYS A 14 3.35 21.40 5.34
N TRP A 15 4.50 21.79 4.80
CA TRP A 15 5.75 21.86 5.53
C TRP A 15 5.70 22.91 6.65
N ASN A 16 5.15 24.09 6.35
CA ASN A 16 4.98 25.17 7.34
C ASN A 16 3.94 24.84 8.42
N HIS A 17 3.02 23.91 8.15
CA HIS A 17 2.02 23.43 9.09
C HIS A 17 2.29 21.96 9.45
N ALA A 18 3.44 21.72 10.07
CA ALA A 18 3.89 20.39 10.47
C ALA A 18 2.89 19.65 11.39
N SER A 19 1.97 20.35 12.04
CA SER A 19 0.90 19.77 12.85
C SER A 19 0.00 18.81 12.05
N TYR A 20 -0.24 19.06 10.75
CA TYR A 20 -1.04 18.15 9.92
C TYR A 20 -0.36 16.79 9.75
N THR A 21 0.94 16.80 9.48
CA THR A 21 1.76 15.59 9.32
C THR A 21 1.94 14.90 10.66
N ALA A 22 2.21 15.65 11.73
CA ALA A 22 2.37 15.09 13.06
C ALA A 22 1.11 14.36 13.55
N LEU A 23 -0.09 14.91 13.30
CA LEU A 23 -1.34 14.27 13.65
C LEU A 23 -1.54 12.98 12.86
N GLU A 24 -1.29 13.01 11.54
CA GLU A 24 -1.39 11.81 10.68
C GLU A 24 -0.43 10.71 11.12
N VAL A 25 0.83 11.05 11.38
CA VAL A 25 1.85 10.13 11.89
C VAL A 25 1.43 9.58 13.24
N LEU A 26 1.02 10.42 14.18
CA LEU A 26 0.69 10.02 15.54
C LEU A 26 -0.45 8.98 15.58
N TRP A 27 -1.57 9.21 14.87
CA TRP A 27 -2.66 8.23 14.89
C TRP A 27 -2.29 6.94 14.15
N ARG A 28 -1.54 7.03 13.04
CA ARG A 28 -1.09 5.85 12.30
C ARG A 28 -0.15 4.99 13.14
N TRP A 29 0.76 5.61 13.86
CA TRP A 29 1.73 4.92 14.72
C TRP A 29 1.10 4.36 15.98
N ALA A 30 0.12 5.06 16.56
CA ALA A 30 -0.66 4.58 17.69
C ALA A 30 -1.38 3.26 17.40
N VAL A 31 -1.72 2.98 16.13
CA VAL A 31 -2.30 1.70 15.70
C VAL A 31 -1.25 0.76 15.11
N GLY A 32 -0.32 1.31 14.35
CA GLY A 32 0.71 0.57 13.62
C GLY A 32 1.65 -0.20 14.56
N ILE A 33 2.12 0.44 15.63
CA ILE A 33 3.01 -0.23 16.61
C ILE A 33 2.28 -1.40 17.30
N PRO A 34 1.08 -1.23 17.89
CA PRO A 34 0.34 -2.36 18.45
C PRO A 34 0.01 -3.44 17.42
N THR A 35 -0.28 -3.07 16.18
CA THR A 35 -0.54 -4.03 15.10
C THR A 35 0.69 -4.87 14.79
N LEU A 36 1.87 -4.24 14.66
CA LEU A 36 3.13 -4.95 14.45
C LEU A 36 3.47 -5.83 15.66
N ALA A 37 3.26 -5.35 16.88
CA ALA A 37 3.45 -6.14 18.09
C ALA A 37 2.51 -7.35 18.14
N ALA A 38 1.24 -7.19 17.75
CA ALA A 38 0.28 -8.29 17.66
C ALA A 38 0.68 -9.31 16.59
N ILE A 39 1.07 -8.85 15.39
CA ILE A 39 1.60 -9.72 14.34
C ILE A 39 2.81 -10.50 14.84
N TYR A 40 3.78 -9.82 15.47
CA TYR A 40 4.96 -10.47 16.03
C TYR A 40 4.59 -11.51 17.09
N ARG A 41 3.70 -11.15 18.03
CA ARG A 41 3.24 -11.99 19.14
C ARG A 41 2.58 -13.29 18.67
N TRP A 42 1.83 -13.25 17.57
CA TRP A 42 1.03 -14.40 17.13
C TRP A 42 1.64 -15.15 15.95
N ILE A 43 2.26 -14.47 14.98
CA ILE A 43 2.82 -15.10 13.79
C ILE A 43 4.22 -15.70 14.05
N VAL A 44 5.08 -15.03 14.83
CA VAL A 44 6.44 -15.57 15.05
C VAL A 44 6.42 -16.92 15.76
N PRO A 45 5.65 -17.14 16.84
CA PRO A 45 5.55 -18.47 17.44
C PRO A 45 4.98 -19.53 16.50
N ALA A 46 4.03 -19.16 15.63
CA ALA A 46 3.48 -20.05 14.62
C ALA A 46 4.54 -20.48 13.58
N ILE A 47 5.45 -19.56 13.20
CA ILE A 47 6.58 -19.88 12.31
C ILE A 47 7.64 -20.71 13.03
N VAL A 48 7.98 -20.40 14.28
CA VAL A 48 9.02 -21.11 15.04
C VAL A 48 8.60 -22.55 15.39
N SER A 49 7.31 -22.79 15.61
CA SER A 49 6.77 -24.14 15.82
C SER A 49 6.64 -24.95 14.53
N ALA A 50 6.61 -24.29 13.38
CA ALA A 50 6.74 -24.93 12.09
C ALA A 50 8.19 -25.44 11.98
N HIS A 51 8.38 -26.76 11.83
CA HIS A 51 9.70 -27.42 11.84
C HIS A 51 10.47 -27.14 10.54
N VAL A 52 10.79 -25.87 10.29
CA VAL A 52 11.44 -25.40 9.06
C VAL A 52 12.91 -25.75 9.08
N ASP A 53 13.40 -26.29 7.97
CA ASP A 53 14.83 -26.46 7.75
C ASP A 53 15.48 -25.12 7.38
N TRP A 54 15.87 -24.37 8.41
CA TRP A 54 16.57 -23.09 8.26
C TRP A 54 17.95 -23.23 7.60
N ALA A 55 18.57 -24.41 7.68
CA ALA A 55 19.86 -24.65 7.03
C ALA A 55 19.68 -24.75 5.52
N ALA A 56 18.66 -25.48 5.05
CA ALA A 56 18.31 -25.54 3.63
C ALA A 56 18.00 -24.14 3.06
N LEU A 57 17.23 -23.32 3.80
CA LEU A 57 16.94 -21.95 3.38
C LEU A 57 18.20 -21.07 3.29
N ARG A 58 19.13 -21.21 4.24
CA ARG A 58 20.37 -20.42 4.25
C ARG A 58 21.34 -20.84 3.13
N ASN A 59 21.27 -22.08 2.69
CA ASN A 59 22.12 -22.64 1.64
C ASN A 59 21.56 -22.47 0.22
N MET A 60 20.40 -21.81 0.06
CA MET A 60 19.85 -21.52 -1.27
C MET A 60 20.82 -20.66 -2.08
N THR A 61 20.97 -21.02 -3.35
CA THR A 61 21.85 -20.30 -4.29
C THR A 61 21.05 -19.73 -5.45
N ILE A 62 21.38 -18.50 -5.84
CA ILE A 62 20.77 -17.84 -7.00
C ILE A 62 21.15 -18.55 -8.30
N LEU A 63 22.23 -19.34 -8.29
CA LEU A 63 22.73 -20.08 -9.45
C LEU A 63 21.89 -21.32 -9.78
N ASP A 64 21.10 -21.82 -8.83
CA ASP A 64 20.15 -22.92 -9.04
C ASP A 64 18.73 -22.49 -8.61
N PRO A 65 18.03 -21.75 -9.49
CA PRO A 65 16.70 -21.23 -9.18
C PRO A 65 15.65 -22.32 -9.02
N VAL A 66 15.84 -23.50 -9.65
CA VAL A 66 14.89 -24.61 -9.58
C VAL A 66 14.99 -25.29 -8.21
N ALA A 67 16.18 -25.62 -7.75
CA ALA A 67 16.38 -26.18 -6.40
C ALA A 67 15.97 -25.18 -5.31
N SER A 68 16.26 -23.90 -5.50
CA SER A 68 15.85 -22.84 -4.55
C SER A 68 14.32 -22.69 -4.50
N ALA A 69 13.63 -22.76 -5.65
CA ALA A 69 12.17 -22.73 -5.70
C ALA A 69 11.54 -23.95 -5.01
N ALA A 70 12.12 -25.14 -5.18
CA ALA A 70 11.66 -26.35 -4.50
C ALA A 70 11.85 -26.28 -2.97
N THR A 71 12.99 -25.77 -2.52
CA THR A 71 13.27 -25.52 -1.09
C THR A 71 12.27 -24.52 -0.50
N LEU A 72 12.01 -23.41 -1.20
CA LEU A 72 10.99 -22.44 -0.81
C LEU A 72 9.59 -23.05 -0.76
N GLY A 73 9.22 -23.86 -1.76
CA GLY A 73 7.94 -24.56 -1.78
C GLY A 73 7.76 -25.49 -0.58
N THR A 74 8.81 -26.20 -0.20
CA THR A 74 8.83 -27.10 0.97
C THR A 74 8.76 -26.33 2.28
N ALA A 75 9.52 -25.23 2.42
CA ALA A 75 9.42 -24.39 3.60
C ALA A 75 8.02 -23.77 3.72
N LEU A 76 7.45 -23.28 2.62
CA LEU A 76 6.11 -22.71 2.59
C LEU A 76 5.03 -23.73 2.93
N SER A 77 5.14 -24.99 2.48
CA SER A 77 4.12 -26.01 2.81
C SER A 77 4.03 -26.31 4.32
N VAL A 78 5.13 -26.10 5.05
CA VAL A 78 5.20 -26.27 6.52
C VAL A 78 4.80 -24.99 7.27
N ILE A 79 5.21 -23.81 6.77
CA ILE A 79 4.94 -22.51 7.41
C ILE A 79 3.50 -22.03 7.16
N LEU A 80 2.99 -22.23 5.94
CA LEU A 80 1.76 -21.60 5.49
C LEU A 80 0.53 -22.06 6.31
N PRO A 81 0.33 -23.35 6.64
CA PRO A 81 -0.84 -23.77 7.41
C PRO A 81 -0.99 -23.07 8.79
N PRO A 82 0.02 -23.06 9.69
CA PRO A 82 -0.11 -22.40 10.99
C PRO A 82 -0.23 -20.88 10.86
N VAL A 83 0.45 -20.27 9.86
CA VAL A 83 0.33 -18.83 9.60
C VAL A 83 -1.09 -18.49 9.11
N LEU A 84 -1.68 -19.31 8.23
CA LEU A 84 -3.05 -19.12 7.75
C LEU A 84 -4.08 -19.27 8.86
N GLU A 85 -3.87 -20.19 9.80
CA GLU A 85 -4.77 -20.38 10.95
C GLU A 85 -4.82 -19.13 11.82
N VAL A 86 -3.66 -18.55 12.14
CA VAL A 86 -3.56 -17.27 12.86
C VAL A 86 -4.14 -16.13 12.02
N ALA A 87 -3.78 -16.06 10.74
CA ALA A 87 -4.24 -15.00 9.84
C ALA A 87 -5.76 -15.02 9.65
N ARG A 88 -6.42 -16.18 9.73
CA ARG A 88 -7.86 -16.34 9.52
C ARG A 88 -8.69 -15.47 10.45
N TRP A 89 -8.25 -15.26 11.69
CA TRP A 89 -8.94 -14.40 12.65
C TRP A 89 -8.22 -13.06 12.85
N LEU A 90 -6.87 -13.06 12.82
CA LEU A 90 -6.09 -11.86 13.06
C LEU A 90 -6.23 -10.85 11.91
N ALA A 91 -6.16 -11.32 10.65
CA ALA A 91 -6.28 -10.44 9.49
C ALA A 91 -7.62 -9.70 9.44
N PRO A 92 -8.81 -10.36 9.52
CA PRO A 92 -10.07 -9.62 9.51
C PRO A 92 -10.22 -8.69 10.72
N ALA A 93 -9.74 -9.09 11.91
CA ALA A 93 -9.77 -8.23 13.09
C ALA A 93 -8.94 -6.95 12.89
N LEU A 94 -7.71 -7.09 12.38
CA LEU A 94 -6.83 -5.95 12.08
C LEU A 94 -7.39 -5.07 10.96
N LEU A 95 -8.02 -5.66 9.94
CA LEU A 95 -8.66 -4.90 8.86
C LEU A 95 -9.85 -4.08 9.37
N ILE A 96 -10.71 -4.66 10.21
CA ILE A 96 -11.85 -3.94 10.81
C ILE A 96 -11.33 -2.82 11.71
N LEU A 97 -10.37 -3.11 12.58
CA LEU A 97 -9.73 -2.11 13.45
C LEU A 97 -9.14 -0.96 12.63
N TRP A 98 -8.41 -1.29 11.56
CA TRP A 98 -7.82 -0.31 10.66
C TRP A 98 -8.87 0.54 9.95
N ILE A 99 -9.96 -0.05 9.45
CA ILE A 99 -11.05 0.69 8.81
C ILE A 99 -11.65 1.71 9.78
N LEU A 100 -11.96 1.29 11.02
CA LEU A 100 -12.57 2.14 12.02
C LEU A 100 -11.64 3.29 12.41
N ILE A 101 -10.41 2.98 12.80
CA ILE A 101 -9.47 4.00 13.27
C ILE A 101 -9.01 4.90 12.12
N SER A 102 -8.76 4.36 10.92
CA SER A 102 -8.40 5.19 9.76
C SER A 102 -9.51 6.16 9.37
N SER A 103 -10.78 5.76 9.51
CA SER A 103 -11.91 6.64 9.22
C SER A 103 -12.01 7.79 10.24
N ILE A 104 -11.78 7.48 11.52
CA ILE A 104 -11.75 8.48 12.59
C ILE A 104 -10.56 9.42 12.43
N GLY A 105 -9.35 8.87 12.31
CA GLY A 105 -8.10 9.63 12.15
C GLY A 105 -8.16 10.59 10.96
N ARG A 106 -8.64 10.12 9.80
CA ARG A 106 -8.83 10.99 8.62
C ARG A 106 -9.88 12.07 8.84
N THR A 107 -10.96 11.78 9.57
CA THR A 107 -11.96 12.81 9.92
C THR A 107 -11.31 13.92 10.75
N VAL A 108 -10.46 13.55 11.71
CA VAL A 108 -9.76 14.50 12.58
C VAL A 108 -8.76 15.33 11.78
N VAL A 109 -7.90 14.70 10.96
CA VAL A 109 -6.90 15.39 10.14
C VAL A 109 -7.55 16.36 9.16
N LEU A 110 -8.59 15.91 8.43
CA LEU A 110 -9.28 16.76 7.46
C LEU A 110 -9.99 17.93 8.14
N ARG A 111 -10.65 17.73 9.28
CA ARG A 111 -11.30 18.83 10.02
C ARG A 111 -10.32 19.79 10.68
N HIS A 112 -9.11 19.33 10.99
CA HIS A 112 -8.06 20.21 11.49
C HIS A 112 -7.51 21.09 10.36
N ALA A 113 -7.37 20.54 9.15
CA ALA A 113 -7.02 21.32 7.97
C ALA A 113 -8.16 22.26 7.52
N ASP A 114 -9.42 21.87 7.73
CA ASP A 114 -10.58 22.66 7.36
C ASP A 114 -11.78 22.45 8.32
N PRO A 115 -12.05 23.40 9.24
CA PRO A 115 -13.13 23.29 10.21
C PRO A 115 -14.54 23.23 9.60
N THR A 116 -14.73 23.70 8.36
CA THR A 116 -16.06 23.77 7.71
C THR A 116 -16.55 22.41 7.22
N LEU A 117 -15.72 21.37 7.28
CA LEU A 117 -16.08 20.02 6.82
C LEU A 117 -17.04 19.31 7.79
N HIS A 118 -18.03 18.63 7.20
CA HIS A 118 -19.02 17.85 7.94
C HIS A 118 -18.42 16.56 8.51
N ARG A 119 -18.80 16.20 9.75
CA ARG A 119 -18.44 14.92 10.36
C ARG A 119 -19.30 13.80 9.79
N ARG A 120 -18.73 12.95 8.94
CA ARG A 120 -19.40 11.76 8.37
C ARG A 120 -18.57 10.48 8.56
N PRO A 121 -18.27 10.08 9.82
CA PRO A 121 -17.44 8.91 10.06
C PRO A 121 -18.05 7.63 9.47
N ALA A 122 -19.37 7.46 9.53
CA ALA A 122 -20.07 6.31 8.94
C ALA A 122 -19.86 6.22 7.41
N THR A 123 -19.99 7.34 6.70
CA THR A 123 -19.75 7.37 5.25
C THR A 123 -18.28 7.05 4.92
N LEU A 124 -17.35 7.57 5.72
CA LEU A 124 -15.93 7.28 5.55
C LEU A 124 -15.58 5.81 5.82
N ILE A 125 -16.21 5.18 6.82
CA ILE A 125 -16.08 3.75 7.10
C ILE A 125 -16.52 2.93 5.88
N VAL A 126 -17.68 3.23 5.31
CA VAL A 126 -18.18 2.54 4.11
C VAL A 126 -17.25 2.73 2.92
N LEU A 127 -16.82 3.97 2.64
CA LEU A 127 -15.90 4.26 1.54
C LEU A 127 -14.52 3.62 1.72
N GLN A 128 -14.01 3.59 2.95
CA GLN A 128 -12.74 2.93 3.27
C GLN A 128 -12.86 1.41 3.14
N THR A 129 -14.01 0.84 3.51
CA THR A 129 -14.32 -0.58 3.31
C THR A 129 -14.36 -0.92 1.82
N ILE A 130 -15.05 -0.12 1.00
CA ILE A 130 -15.09 -0.29 -0.46
C ILE A 130 -13.67 -0.23 -1.04
N ARG A 131 -12.86 0.74 -0.59
CA ARG A 131 -11.48 0.89 -1.07
C ARG A 131 -10.61 -0.31 -0.72
N LEU A 132 -10.72 -0.81 0.51
CA LEU A 132 -9.98 -1.99 0.94
C LEU A 132 -10.45 -3.24 0.19
N ALA A 133 -11.76 -3.42 0.03
CA ALA A 133 -12.34 -4.52 -0.73
C ALA A 133 -11.87 -4.51 -2.19
N ALA A 134 -11.82 -3.34 -2.83
CA ALA A 134 -11.29 -3.18 -4.19
C ALA A 134 -9.79 -3.56 -4.26
N LEU A 135 -9.00 -3.21 -3.24
CA LEU A 135 -7.58 -3.59 -3.17
C LEU A 135 -7.41 -5.11 -3.02
N LEU A 136 -8.16 -5.72 -2.10
CA LEU A 136 -8.14 -7.17 -1.87
C LEU A 136 -8.61 -7.93 -3.11
N ALA A 137 -9.68 -7.47 -3.76
CA ALA A 137 -10.17 -8.06 -5.00
C ALA A 137 -9.14 -7.95 -6.13
N SER A 138 -8.41 -6.84 -6.22
CA SER A 138 -7.33 -6.67 -7.20
C SER A 138 -6.20 -7.66 -6.93
N PHE A 139 -5.73 -7.80 -5.69
CA PHE A 139 -4.71 -8.80 -5.35
C PHE A 139 -5.19 -10.23 -5.59
N PHE A 140 -6.41 -10.56 -5.18
CA PHE A 140 -6.99 -11.87 -5.41
C PHE A 140 -7.06 -12.20 -6.91
N LEU A 141 -7.55 -11.26 -7.73
CA LEU A 141 -7.60 -11.44 -9.18
C LEU A 141 -6.21 -11.62 -9.78
N TRP A 142 -5.23 -10.81 -9.36
CA TRP A 142 -3.84 -10.92 -9.79
C TRP A 142 -3.27 -12.31 -9.49
N PHE A 143 -3.39 -12.78 -8.23
CA PHE A 143 -2.90 -14.10 -7.83
C PHE A 143 -3.60 -15.23 -8.59
N ARG A 144 -4.92 -15.17 -8.76
CA ARG A 144 -5.66 -16.19 -9.50
C ARG A 144 -5.24 -16.24 -10.97
N ILE A 145 -5.04 -15.10 -11.62
CA ILE A 145 -4.56 -15.08 -13.00
C ILE A 145 -3.14 -15.65 -13.08
N LEU A 146 -2.23 -15.28 -12.18
CA LEU A 146 -0.88 -15.83 -12.17
C LEU A 146 -0.84 -17.34 -11.90
N GLU A 147 -1.66 -17.81 -10.96
CA GLU A 147 -1.81 -19.24 -10.66
C GLU A 147 -2.32 -19.99 -11.90
N THR A 148 -3.32 -19.46 -12.60
CA THR A 148 -3.82 -20.06 -13.84
C THR A 148 -2.79 -20.03 -14.96
N ALA A 149 -1.99 -18.97 -15.07
CA ALA A 149 -0.89 -18.90 -16.02
C ALA A 149 0.19 -19.93 -15.69
N ALA A 150 0.61 -20.02 -14.43
CA ALA A 150 1.59 -21.01 -13.97
C ALA A 150 1.11 -22.46 -14.19
N ALA A 151 -0.18 -22.72 -13.96
CA ALA A 151 -0.78 -24.02 -14.24
C ALA A 151 -0.72 -24.33 -15.74
N ALA A 152 -1.12 -23.39 -16.60
CA ALA A 152 -1.17 -23.59 -18.05
C ALA A 152 0.21 -23.71 -18.72
N THR A 153 1.22 -22.96 -18.25
CA THR A 153 2.52 -22.86 -18.95
C THR A 153 3.66 -23.62 -18.29
N ILE A 154 3.55 -23.97 -17.00
CA ILE A 154 4.62 -24.65 -16.25
C ILE A 154 4.11 -25.98 -15.71
N THR A 155 3.09 -25.95 -14.85
CA THR A 155 2.70 -27.13 -14.04
C THR A 155 2.08 -28.25 -14.88
N ASN A 156 1.12 -27.91 -15.75
CA ASN A 156 0.45 -28.91 -16.60
C ASN A 156 1.39 -29.47 -17.69
N PRO A 157 2.22 -28.66 -18.37
CA PRO A 157 3.23 -29.19 -19.29
C PRO A 157 4.21 -30.16 -18.62
N ILE A 158 4.72 -29.82 -17.44
CA ILE A 158 5.63 -30.71 -16.68
C ILE A 158 4.93 -32.04 -16.35
N ALA A 159 3.67 -31.99 -15.88
CA ALA A 159 2.90 -33.20 -15.58
C ALA A 159 2.63 -34.07 -16.82
N ALA A 160 2.59 -33.45 -18.00
CA ALA A 160 2.43 -34.12 -19.30
C ALA A 160 3.77 -34.54 -19.94
N ASN A 161 4.90 -34.43 -19.25
CA ASN A 161 6.26 -34.65 -19.78
C ASN A 161 6.59 -33.76 -21.00
N GLN A 162 6.06 -32.54 -21.05
CA GLN A 162 6.35 -31.52 -22.05
C GLN A 162 7.29 -30.44 -21.47
N GLU A 163 8.01 -29.75 -22.35
CA GLU A 163 8.89 -28.66 -21.92
C GLU A 163 8.08 -27.46 -21.36
N PRO A 164 8.44 -26.94 -20.18
CA PRO A 164 7.74 -25.80 -19.59
C PRO A 164 7.99 -24.51 -20.38
N ASN A 165 6.92 -23.77 -20.67
CA ASN A 165 7.00 -22.49 -21.37
C ASN A 165 7.17 -21.33 -20.37
N LEU A 166 8.40 -21.15 -19.89
CA LEU A 166 8.76 -20.06 -18.96
C LEU A 166 8.53 -18.67 -19.59
N VAL A 167 8.79 -18.53 -20.89
CA VAL A 167 8.60 -17.26 -21.61
C VAL A 167 7.13 -16.87 -21.61
N GLY A 168 6.23 -17.82 -21.88
CA GLY A 168 4.78 -17.62 -21.84
C GLY A 168 4.29 -17.20 -20.44
N TYR A 169 4.81 -17.84 -19.38
CA TYR A 169 4.53 -17.43 -18.00
C TYR A 169 4.94 -15.99 -17.73
N CYS A 170 6.20 -15.63 -18.04
CA CYS A 170 6.73 -14.29 -17.81
C CYS A 170 5.96 -13.23 -18.61
N ALA A 171 5.62 -13.50 -19.86
CA ALA A 171 4.82 -12.60 -20.69
C ALA A 171 3.42 -12.38 -20.09
N ALA A 172 2.73 -13.46 -19.68
CA ALA A 172 1.43 -13.37 -19.03
C ALA A 172 1.50 -12.59 -17.71
N ALA A 173 2.55 -12.81 -16.91
CA ALA A 173 2.75 -12.12 -15.64
C ALA A 173 2.97 -10.61 -15.84
N ILE A 174 3.79 -10.20 -16.82
CA ILE A 174 4.03 -8.79 -17.15
C ILE A 174 2.74 -8.13 -17.62
N VAL A 175 2.06 -8.71 -18.61
CA VAL A 175 0.82 -8.13 -19.18
C VAL A 175 -0.27 -8.01 -18.12
N THR A 176 -0.50 -9.06 -17.33
CA THR A 176 -1.50 -9.05 -16.25
C THR A 176 -1.19 -7.98 -15.21
N THR A 177 0.08 -7.88 -14.79
CA THR A 177 0.50 -6.88 -13.81
C THR A 177 0.33 -5.47 -14.33
N LEU A 178 0.67 -5.20 -15.60
CA LEU A 178 0.50 -3.89 -16.23
C LEU A 178 -0.98 -3.50 -16.36
N VAL A 179 -1.83 -4.42 -16.85
CA VAL A 179 -3.28 -4.18 -16.98
C VAL A 179 -3.90 -3.86 -15.63
N LEU A 180 -3.56 -4.64 -14.61
CA LEU A 180 -4.09 -4.46 -13.27
C LEU A 180 -3.57 -3.18 -12.62
N PHE A 181 -2.31 -2.80 -12.86
CA PHE A 181 -1.75 -1.53 -12.42
C PHE A 181 -2.48 -0.34 -13.04
N VAL A 182 -2.75 -0.37 -14.35
CA VAL A 182 -3.52 0.68 -15.04
C VAL A 182 -4.93 0.78 -14.48
N LEU A 183 -5.62 -0.36 -14.31
CA LEU A 183 -6.95 -0.43 -13.72
C LEU A 183 -6.96 0.13 -12.29
N TRP A 184 -5.98 -0.24 -11.47
CA TRP A 184 -5.85 0.25 -10.10
C TRP A 184 -5.53 1.74 -10.04
N ALA A 185 -4.68 2.26 -10.93
CA ALA A 185 -4.38 3.69 -11.02
C ALA A 185 -5.63 4.51 -11.35
N VAL A 186 -6.49 4.01 -12.25
CA VAL A 186 -7.77 4.63 -12.60
C VAL A 186 -8.78 4.52 -11.44
N LEU A 187 -8.85 3.38 -10.74
CA LEU A 187 -9.77 3.25 -9.60
C LEU A 187 -9.33 4.09 -8.39
N THR A 188 -8.02 4.19 -8.13
CA THR A 188 -7.48 4.81 -6.91
C THR A 188 -7.84 6.29 -6.79
N TYR A 189 -7.87 7.05 -7.89
CA TYR A 189 -8.24 8.47 -7.80
C TYR A 189 -9.71 8.63 -7.39
N THR A 190 -10.63 7.85 -7.98
CA THR A 190 -12.07 7.92 -7.65
C THR A 190 -12.32 7.60 -6.18
N LEU A 191 -11.70 6.53 -5.68
CA LEU A 191 -11.79 6.10 -4.29
C LEU A 191 -11.10 7.05 -3.31
N SER A 192 -10.13 7.84 -3.77
CA SER A 192 -9.45 8.84 -2.94
C SER A 192 -10.23 10.15 -2.85
N VAL A 193 -11.00 10.52 -3.87
CA VAL A 193 -11.76 11.78 -3.92
C VAL A 193 -13.16 11.65 -3.29
N ALA A 194 -13.81 10.49 -3.39
CA ALA A 194 -15.14 10.28 -2.80
C ALA A 194 -15.23 10.62 -1.30
N PRO A 195 -14.26 10.24 -0.43
CA PRO A 195 -14.25 10.63 0.98
C PRO A 195 -14.26 12.15 1.21
N LEU A 196 -13.53 12.89 0.38
CA LEU A 196 -13.42 14.35 0.46
C LEU A 196 -14.75 15.01 0.05
N LEU A 197 -15.38 14.53 -1.03
CA LEU A 197 -16.69 15.01 -1.48
C LEU A 197 -17.80 14.71 -0.48
N ALA A 198 -17.76 13.56 0.18
CA ALA A 198 -18.72 13.21 1.23
C ALA A 198 -18.68 14.21 2.41
N MET A 199 -17.49 14.67 2.79
CA MET A 199 -17.32 15.64 3.88
C MET A 199 -17.65 17.09 3.46
N LEU A 200 -17.34 17.46 2.21
CA LEU A 200 -17.62 18.80 1.68
C LEU A 200 -19.13 19.02 1.45
N ARG A 201 -19.77 18.10 0.73
CA ARG A 201 -21.17 18.25 0.27
C ARG A 201 -22.18 17.50 1.13
N ASN A 202 -21.75 16.93 2.25
CA ASN A 202 -22.61 16.20 3.17
C ASN A 202 -23.33 14.99 2.52
N LEU A 203 -22.70 14.35 1.54
CA LEU A 203 -23.29 13.30 0.70
C LEU A 203 -23.23 11.91 1.36
N GLY A 204 -24.15 11.03 0.95
CA GLY A 204 -24.10 9.61 1.28
C GLY A 204 -22.96 8.86 0.58
N PRO A 205 -22.66 7.61 0.95
CA PRO A 205 -21.57 6.82 0.35
C PRO A 205 -21.72 6.66 -1.17
N LEU A 206 -22.89 6.22 -1.63
CA LEU A 206 -23.15 5.97 -3.05
C LEU A 206 -23.16 7.28 -3.86
N GLU A 207 -23.74 8.33 -3.30
CA GLU A 207 -23.78 9.66 -3.91
C GLU A 207 -22.38 10.26 -4.05
N SER A 208 -21.53 10.11 -3.03
CA SER A 208 -20.15 10.59 -3.06
C SER A 208 -19.32 9.86 -4.11
N LEU A 209 -19.54 8.55 -4.30
CA LEU A 209 -18.89 7.75 -5.33
C LEU A 209 -19.37 8.20 -6.72
N ARG A 210 -20.68 8.35 -6.91
CA ARG A 210 -21.27 8.83 -8.17
C ARG A 210 -20.80 10.24 -8.52
N ALA A 211 -20.68 11.11 -7.53
CA ALA A 211 -20.12 12.45 -7.67
C ALA A 211 -18.63 12.38 -8.07
N ALA A 212 -17.85 11.48 -7.48
CA ALA A 212 -16.44 11.27 -7.84
C ALA A 212 -16.28 10.79 -9.29
N PHE A 213 -17.19 9.96 -9.81
CA PHE A 213 -17.17 9.56 -11.23
C PHE A 213 -17.59 10.69 -12.18
N ARG A 214 -18.32 11.69 -11.69
CA ARG A 214 -18.84 12.84 -12.48
C ARG A 214 -18.00 14.11 -12.34
N LEU A 215 -16.79 14.01 -11.80
CA LEU A 215 -15.81 15.09 -11.80
C LEU A 215 -15.46 15.42 -13.25
N GLY A 216 -16.05 16.46 -13.84
CA GLY A 216 -15.83 16.84 -15.24
C GLY A 216 -14.41 17.35 -15.50
N PRO A 217 -14.20 18.65 -15.73
CA PRO A 217 -12.87 19.20 -16.06
C PRO A 217 -11.82 19.04 -14.94
N LEU A 218 -12.25 18.83 -13.70
CA LEU A 218 -11.35 18.60 -12.55
C LEU A 218 -10.66 17.24 -12.58
N LYS A 219 -11.21 16.24 -13.28
CA LYS A 219 -10.62 14.89 -13.34
C LYS A 219 -9.19 14.92 -13.84
N SER A 220 -8.91 15.68 -14.89
CA SER A 220 -7.56 15.77 -15.48
C SER A 220 -6.52 16.24 -14.44
N LYS A 221 -6.85 17.25 -13.63
CA LYS A 221 -5.91 17.78 -12.61
C LYS A 221 -5.76 16.88 -11.39
N LEU A 222 -6.84 16.22 -10.96
CA LEU A 222 -6.78 15.26 -9.87
C LEU A 222 -5.97 14.02 -10.27
N VAL A 223 -6.09 13.59 -11.54
CA VAL A 223 -5.28 12.52 -12.12
C VAL A 223 -3.80 12.95 -12.21
N GLU A 224 -3.51 14.18 -12.65
CA GLU A 224 -2.15 14.75 -12.66
C GLU A 224 -1.50 14.66 -11.27
N ILE A 225 -2.19 15.14 -10.22
CA ILE A 225 -1.69 15.06 -8.84
C ILE A 225 -1.52 13.60 -8.39
N ASN A 226 -2.47 12.72 -8.72
CA ASN A 226 -2.36 11.30 -8.34
C ASN A 226 -1.16 10.60 -9.01
N LEU A 227 -0.87 10.95 -10.27
CA LEU A 227 0.27 10.41 -11.02
C LEU A 227 1.61 10.91 -10.46
N VAL A 228 1.72 12.21 -10.19
CA VAL A 228 2.92 12.80 -9.53
C VAL A 228 3.16 12.11 -8.19
N MET A 229 2.10 11.90 -7.42
CA MET A 229 2.14 11.17 -6.15
C MET A 229 2.57 9.70 -6.29
N GLY A 230 2.20 9.05 -7.40
CA GLY A 230 2.70 7.72 -7.74
C GLY A 230 4.22 7.72 -7.95
N ILE A 231 4.73 8.67 -8.75
CA ILE A 231 6.17 8.83 -9.02
C ILE A 231 6.94 9.08 -7.71
N VAL A 232 6.46 9.98 -6.86
CA VAL A 232 7.08 10.29 -5.56
C VAL A 232 7.17 9.04 -4.69
N LYS A 233 6.12 8.21 -4.64
CA LYS A 233 6.14 6.97 -3.86
C LYS A 233 7.17 5.97 -4.39
N ILE A 234 7.25 5.80 -5.70
CA ILE A 234 8.27 4.94 -6.32
C ILE A 234 9.66 5.47 -5.96
N ALA A 235 9.89 6.78 -6.09
CA ALA A 235 11.16 7.41 -5.73
C ALA A 235 11.51 7.20 -4.25
N LEU A 236 10.55 7.29 -3.33
CA LEU A 236 10.76 7.01 -1.90
C LEU A 236 11.14 5.55 -1.65
N ILE A 237 10.51 4.60 -2.36
CA ILE A 237 10.87 3.18 -2.26
C ILE A 237 12.29 2.96 -2.79
N VAL A 238 12.64 3.54 -3.94
CA VAL A 238 13.99 3.48 -4.50
C VAL A 238 15.01 4.08 -3.53
N LEU A 239 14.72 5.23 -2.94
CA LEU A 239 15.58 5.87 -1.97
C LEU A 239 15.76 5.02 -0.70
N ALA A 240 14.69 4.39 -0.20
CA ALA A 240 14.75 3.45 0.90
C ALA A 240 15.62 2.22 0.56
N MET A 241 15.52 1.69 -0.67
CA MET A 241 16.37 0.60 -1.14
C MET A 241 17.85 1.02 -1.22
N VAL A 242 18.14 2.19 -1.79
CA VAL A 242 19.51 2.73 -1.88
C VAL A 242 20.10 2.91 -0.49
N PHE A 243 19.36 3.54 0.44
CA PHE A 243 19.84 3.70 1.80
C PHE A 243 20.00 2.37 2.53
N SER A 244 19.14 1.39 2.29
CA SER A 244 19.30 0.05 2.86
C SER A 244 20.55 -0.67 2.34
N ALA A 245 20.99 -0.35 1.12
CA ALA A 245 22.21 -0.89 0.52
C ALA A 245 23.50 -0.13 0.91
N CYS A 246 23.40 1.09 1.45
CA CYS A 246 24.57 1.91 1.83
C CYS A 246 25.57 1.21 2.78
N PRO A 247 25.18 0.33 3.72
CA PRO A 247 26.12 -0.39 4.57
C PRO A 247 26.93 -1.49 3.86
N LEU A 248 26.52 -1.95 2.67
CA LEU A 248 27.14 -3.09 1.99
C LEU A 248 28.66 -2.93 1.75
N PRO A 249 29.19 -1.77 1.30
CA PRO A 249 30.63 -1.57 1.14
C PRO A 249 31.42 -1.60 2.45
N PHE A 250 30.73 -1.51 3.60
CA PHE A 250 31.32 -1.48 4.93
C PHE A 250 31.13 -2.82 5.67
N GLU A 251 31.00 -3.93 4.96
CA GLU A 251 30.76 -5.26 5.54
C GLU A 251 31.78 -5.63 6.64
N ALA A 252 33.05 -5.24 6.48
CA ALA A 252 34.11 -5.48 7.45
C ALA A 252 33.86 -4.84 8.84
N VAL A 253 33.00 -3.83 8.94
CA VAL A 253 32.64 -3.14 10.20
C VAL A 253 31.14 -3.20 10.51
N ALA A 254 30.32 -3.77 9.62
CA ALA A 254 28.87 -3.84 9.77
C ALA A 254 28.47 -4.99 10.70
N THR A 255 28.18 -4.67 11.96
CA THR A 255 27.63 -5.65 12.91
C THR A 255 26.14 -5.93 12.63
N PRO A 256 25.61 -7.11 12.98
CA PRO A 256 24.18 -7.40 12.84
C PRO A 256 23.27 -6.39 13.56
N GLN A 257 23.72 -5.90 14.72
CA GLN A 257 23.01 -4.88 15.48
C GLN A 257 22.98 -3.53 14.75
N PHE A 258 24.11 -3.12 14.15
CA PHE A 258 24.17 -1.91 13.34
C PHE A 258 23.24 -1.99 12.14
N LEU A 259 23.26 -3.10 11.38
CA LEU A 259 22.38 -3.31 10.23
C LEU A 259 20.89 -3.25 10.63
N THR A 260 20.53 -3.87 11.75
CA THR A 260 19.15 -3.85 12.25
C THR A 260 18.71 -2.42 12.59
N LEU A 261 19.56 -1.67 13.31
CA LEU A 261 19.27 -0.28 13.67
C LEU A 261 19.19 0.63 12.44
N TRP A 262 20.10 0.46 11.48
CA TRP A 262 20.13 1.20 10.23
C TRP A 262 18.87 0.96 9.39
N CYS A 263 18.53 -0.30 9.11
CA CYS A 263 17.33 -0.67 8.38
C CYS A 263 16.06 -0.18 9.09
N THR A 264 16.03 -0.23 10.42
CA THR A 264 14.93 0.33 11.21
C THR A 264 14.84 1.85 11.00
N GLY A 265 15.96 2.56 11.10
CA GLY A 265 16.02 4.01 10.86
C GLY A 265 15.55 4.41 9.46
N VAL A 266 16.04 3.73 8.42
CA VAL A 266 15.61 3.95 7.03
C VAL A 266 14.11 3.70 6.86
N THR A 267 13.59 2.63 7.48
CA THR A 267 12.15 2.30 7.46
C THR A 267 11.33 3.40 8.13
N VAL A 268 11.75 3.89 9.28
CA VAL A 268 11.07 4.99 10.00
C VAL A 268 11.05 6.26 9.17
N VAL A 269 12.19 6.65 8.58
CA VAL A 269 12.28 7.83 7.71
C VAL A 269 11.36 7.68 6.49
N TYR A 270 11.35 6.51 5.86
CA TYR A 270 10.46 6.20 4.74
C TYR A 270 8.98 6.36 5.13
N LEU A 271 8.57 5.83 6.29
CA LEU A 271 7.19 5.90 6.76
C LEU A 271 6.76 7.36 7.02
N ILE A 272 7.60 8.14 7.70
CA ILE A 272 7.32 9.57 7.97
C ILE A 272 7.21 10.35 6.66
N ALA A 273 8.14 10.14 5.72
CA ALA A 273 8.10 10.81 4.41
C ALA A 273 6.85 10.41 3.62
N SER A 274 6.51 9.13 3.57
CA SER A 274 5.31 8.62 2.91
C SER A 274 4.02 9.24 3.49
N ASP A 275 3.95 9.37 4.82
CA ASP A 275 2.82 9.98 5.52
C ASP A 275 2.69 11.48 5.19
N PHE A 276 3.81 12.22 5.20
CA PHE A 276 3.85 13.63 4.78
C PHE A 276 3.26 13.83 3.38
N PHE A 277 3.72 13.05 2.40
CA PHE A 277 3.21 13.17 1.03
C PHE A 277 1.73 12.75 0.91
N HIS A 278 1.27 11.81 1.75
CA HIS A 278 -0.14 11.46 1.80
C HIS A 278 -1.01 12.65 2.23
N VAL A 279 -0.60 13.36 3.29
CA VAL A 279 -1.29 14.56 3.78
C VAL A 279 -1.27 15.66 2.73
N ALA A 280 -0.10 15.93 2.13
CA ALA A 280 0.04 16.94 1.08
C ALA A 280 -0.93 16.71 -0.10
N ARG A 281 -1.12 15.44 -0.49
CA ARG A 281 -2.10 15.07 -1.53
C ARG A 281 -3.53 15.40 -1.12
N LEU A 282 -3.93 15.11 0.12
CA LEU A 282 -5.28 15.38 0.62
C LEU A 282 -5.56 16.89 0.69
N VAL A 283 -4.60 17.67 1.19
CA VAL A 283 -4.69 19.13 1.25
C VAL A 283 -4.76 19.73 -0.17
N ALA A 284 -3.98 19.19 -1.11
CA ALA A 284 -4.00 19.64 -2.51
C ALA A 284 -5.36 19.39 -3.16
N TYR A 285 -6.00 18.25 -2.88
CA TYR A 285 -7.35 17.97 -3.37
C TYR A 285 -8.38 18.96 -2.81
N LEU A 286 -8.28 19.29 -1.53
CA LEU A 286 -9.17 20.26 -0.88
C LEU A 286 -9.00 21.67 -1.47
N GLN A 287 -7.75 22.14 -1.63
CA GLN A 287 -7.45 23.44 -2.21
C GLN A 287 -7.91 23.54 -3.67
N LEU A 288 -7.66 22.50 -4.47
CA LEU A 288 -8.08 22.46 -5.87
C LEU A 288 -9.60 22.45 -6.01
N TRP A 289 -10.31 21.78 -5.10
CA TRP A 289 -11.76 21.78 -5.06
C TRP A 289 -12.34 23.17 -4.75
N ARG A 290 -11.84 23.82 -3.69
CA ARG A 290 -12.28 25.17 -3.31
C ARG A 290 -12.04 26.19 -4.42
N ALA A 291 -10.88 26.14 -5.07
CA ALA A 291 -10.55 27.02 -6.19
C ALA A 291 -11.47 26.82 -7.42
N TYR A 292 -12.12 25.65 -7.53
CA TYR A 292 -13.10 25.37 -8.56
C TYR A 292 -14.50 25.87 -8.18
N GLU A 293 -14.94 25.65 -6.94
CA GLU A 293 -16.22 26.17 -6.44
C GLU A 293 -16.23 27.69 -6.31
N SER A 294 -15.07 28.33 -6.11
CA SER A 294 -14.93 29.79 -6.08
C SER A 294 -14.95 30.43 -7.47
N LYS A 295 -14.92 29.64 -8.56
CA LYS A 295 -15.08 30.18 -9.91
C LYS A 295 -16.58 30.19 -10.24
N PRO A 296 -17.16 31.37 -10.53
CA PRO A 296 -18.56 31.49 -10.89
C PRO A 296 -18.88 30.77 -12.20
#